data_AF-A0A3M6F562-F1
#
_entry.id   AF-A0A3M6F562-F1
#
_cell.length_a   1.000
_cell.length_b   1.000
_cell.length_c   1.000
_cell.angle_alpha   90.00
_cell.angle_beta   90.00
_cell.angle_gamma   90.00
#
_symmetry.space_group_name_H-M   'P 1'
#
loop_
_entity.id
_entity.type
_entity.pdbx_description
1 polymer ?
#
loop_
_entity_poly.entity_id
_entity_poly.type
_entity_poly.pdbx_seq_one_letter_code
_entity_poly.pdbx_strand_id
1 'polypeptide(L)'
;MSRTGARDRARRQLTETLSVLSDGAALLGKSRTLVEHIDTPEVAQYLADPDSFCARPFPAQVDQHPDNQAVDEFAAAMKTKLAKARANGRHGWSESWVQDKHLADLLVGHVPKGNAGNFEDIANFAMMLHQRGADPMELTLAFNNAKLDLTNADCRAQKGAYAATIKERPILFNGAMVRAILEGRKTVTRRAIQFPLIDRAIGCDLAGSEIGAADVRNNCPYGVPGQRLWVREAWIPSPDAGHESWGNSACNYSDWVRAGKKIGGIPLDLRKPRNCIYRANCNDYGFRWRPSIHMPRWACRILLEITAVRIERLQDISAEQALAEGVMSCEQDIDPDGNDYSPLELFSGLWTMINGDGSWQSNPWVWVVEFKQVKP
;
A
#
# COMPACT_ATOMS: atom_id res chain seq x y z
N MET A 1 46.26 -33.93 -11.70
CA MET A 1 47.18 -33.29 -12.68
C MET A 1 48.54 -33.09 -12.03
N SER A 2 49.64 -33.50 -12.67
CA SER A 2 50.98 -33.35 -12.08
C SER A 2 51.39 -31.88 -11.97
N ARG A 3 52.09 -31.51 -10.89
CA ARG A 3 52.60 -30.15 -10.63
C ARG A 3 53.45 -29.58 -11.78
N THR A 4 54.07 -30.46 -12.58
CA THR A 4 54.85 -30.13 -13.77
C THR A 4 53.99 -29.58 -14.92
N GLY A 5 52.83 -30.16 -15.20
CA GLY A 5 51.96 -29.71 -16.30
C GLY A 5 51.34 -28.32 -16.08
N ALA A 6 51.06 -27.94 -14.83
CA ALA A 6 50.55 -26.60 -14.51
C ALA A 6 51.64 -25.52 -14.65
N ARG A 7 52.88 -25.84 -14.27
CA ARG A 7 54.03 -24.94 -14.38
C ARG A 7 54.44 -24.69 -15.83
N ASP A 8 54.38 -25.70 -16.68
CA ASP A 8 54.72 -25.54 -18.10
C ASP A 8 53.65 -24.75 -18.86
N ARG A 9 52.36 -24.90 -18.51
CA ARG A 9 51.28 -24.04 -19.02
C ARG A 9 51.45 -22.59 -18.60
N ALA A 10 51.72 -22.33 -17.32
CA ALA A 10 51.97 -20.98 -16.83
C ALA A 10 53.17 -20.31 -17.54
N ARG A 11 54.23 -21.06 -17.84
CA ARG A 11 55.39 -20.56 -18.60
C ARG A 11 55.06 -20.23 -20.05
N ARG A 12 54.25 -21.04 -20.73
CA ARG A 12 53.79 -20.74 -22.09
C ARG A 12 52.94 -19.48 -22.12
N GLN A 13 51.97 -19.37 -21.20
CA GLN A 13 51.10 -18.22 -21.09
C GLN A 13 51.87 -16.92 -20.79
N LEU A 14 52.90 -16.98 -19.94
CA LEU A 14 53.81 -15.86 -19.67
C LEU A 14 54.63 -15.45 -20.92
N THR A 15 55.05 -16.43 -21.72
CA THR A 15 55.82 -16.17 -22.94
C THR A 15 54.94 -15.54 -24.03
N GLU A 16 53.70 -16.02 -24.16
CA GLU A 16 52.71 -15.48 -25.09
C GLU A 16 52.27 -14.06 -24.70
N THR A 17 52.05 -13.80 -23.40
CA THR A 17 51.72 -12.45 -22.91
C THR A 17 52.89 -11.46 -23.10
N LEU A 18 54.13 -11.88 -22.86
CA LEU A 18 55.31 -11.06 -23.15
C LEU A 18 55.44 -10.76 -24.65
N SER A 19 55.13 -11.72 -25.53
CA SER A 19 55.13 -11.50 -26.98
C SER A 19 54.12 -10.43 -27.39
N VAL A 20 52.90 -10.49 -26.87
CA VAL A 20 51.86 -9.51 -27.21
C VAL A 20 52.17 -8.11 -26.67
N LEU A 21 52.75 -8.02 -25.47
CA LEU A 21 53.21 -6.74 -24.91
C LEU A 21 54.37 -6.14 -25.73
N SER A 22 55.29 -6.97 -26.23
CA SER A 22 56.37 -6.55 -27.10
C SER A 22 55.86 -6.04 -28.45
N ASP A 23 54.89 -6.74 -29.05
CA ASP A 23 54.24 -6.32 -30.31
C ASP A 23 53.48 -4.99 -30.13
N GLY A 24 52.76 -4.83 -29.01
CA GLY A 24 52.08 -3.58 -28.67
C GLY A 24 53.04 -2.40 -28.45
N ALA A 25 54.18 -2.65 -27.80
CA ALA A 25 55.22 -1.63 -27.63
C ALA A 25 55.86 -1.22 -28.97
N ALA A 26 56.08 -2.17 -29.89
CA ALA A 26 56.57 -1.88 -31.23
C ALA A 26 55.55 -1.05 -32.04
N LEU A 27 54.26 -1.33 -31.90
CA LEU A 27 53.17 -0.57 -32.51
C LEU A 27 53.07 0.86 -31.97
N LEU A 28 53.21 1.06 -30.67
CA LEU A 28 53.29 2.38 -30.07
C LEU A 28 54.53 3.15 -30.55
N GLY A 29 55.66 2.45 -30.73
CA GLY A 29 56.86 3.01 -31.36
C GLY A 29 56.61 3.53 -32.78
N LYS A 30 55.89 2.76 -33.61
CA LYS A 30 55.48 3.15 -34.97
C LYS A 30 54.42 4.25 -35.00
N SER A 31 53.54 4.32 -33.99
CA SER A 31 52.52 5.38 -33.90
C SER A 31 53.13 6.78 -33.76
N ARG A 32 54.34 6.88 -33.17
CA ARG A 32 55.09 8.14 -33.07
C ARG A 32 55.54 8.67 -34.42
N THR A 33 56.01 7.79 -35.32
CA THR A 33 56.36 8.15 -36.71
C THR A 33 55.14 8.45 -37.58
N LEU A 34 53.98 7.89 -37.22
CA LEU A 34 52.68 8.05 -37.87
C LEU A 34 52.11 9.47 -37.67
N VAL A 35 52.24 9.99 -36.43
CA VAL A 35 51.85 11.36 -36.08
C VAL A 35 52.68 12.41 -36.83
N GLU A 36 53.93 12.09 -37.19
CA GLU A 36 54.81 12.98 -37.97
C GLU A 36 54.49 13.01 -39.48
N HIS A 37 53.71 12.05 -40.01
CA HIS A 37 53.46 11.88 -41.46
C HIS A 37 51.96 11.83 -41.82
N ILE A 38 51.09 12.43 -41.00
CA ILE A 38 49.62 12.42 -41.09
C ILE A 38 49.06 12.87 -42.46
N ASP A 39 49.80 13.65 -43.25
CA ASP A 39 49.35 14.18 -44.55
C ASP A 39 49.83 13.37 -45.76
N THR A 40 50.36 12.15 -45.56
CA THR A 40 50.80 11.27 -46.66
C THR A 40 49.78 10.18 -47.00
N PRO A 41 49.68 9.73 -48.26
CA PRO A 41 48.72 8.69 -48.68
C PRO A 41 48.97 7.29 -48.08
N GLU A 42 50.06 7.12 -47.33
CA GLU A 42 50.45 5.86 -46.68
C GLU A 42 49.76 5.63 -45.32
N VAL A 43 49.03 6.63 -44.79
CA VAL A 43 48.34 6.58 -43.49
C VAL A 43 47.37 5.40 -43.37
N ALA A 44 46.72 4.97 -44.46
CA ALA A 44 45.82 3.82 -44.44
C ALA A 44 46.53 2.51 -44.08
N GLN A 45 47.78 2.34 -44.54
CA GLN A 45 48.61 1.16 -44.24
C GLN A 45 49.10 1.18 -42.80
N TYR A 46 49.35 2.39 -42.29
CA TYR A 46 49.75 2.64 -40.92
C TYR A 46 48.61 2.49 -39.88
N LEU A 47 47.35 2.70 -40.27
CA LEU A 47 46.17 2.44 -39.42
C LEU A 47 45.71 0.98 -39.46
N ALA A 48 46.04 0.24 -40.53
CA ALA A 48 45.76 -1.19 -40.63
C ALA A 48 46.55 -2.04 -39.62
N ASP A 49 47.77 -1.64 -39.26
CA ASP A 49 48.63 -2.31 -38.27
C ASP A 49 48.00 -2.30 -36.86
N PRO A 50 47.53 -1.15 -36.31
CA PRO A 50 46.78 -1.07 -35.06
C PRO A 50 45.46 -1.84 -35.08
N ASP A 51 44.68 -1.74 -36.16
CA ASP A 51 43.39 -2.44 -36.27
C ASP A 51 43.59 -3.97 -36.29
N SER A 52 44.61 -4.44 -37.02
CA SER A 52 45.02 -5.84 -37.05
C SER A 52 45.50 -6.34 -35.69
N PHE A 53 46.22 -5.51 -34.92
CA PHE A 53 46.64 -5.85 -33.56
C PHE A 53 45.47 -5.89 -32.57
N CYS A 54 44.54 -4.93 -32.64
CA CYS A 54 43.34 -4.91 -31.80
C CYS A 54 42.38 -6.06 -32.11
N ALA A 55 42.40 -6.57 -33.35
CA ALA A 55 41.61 -7.73 -33.76
C ALA A 55 42.24 -9.08 -33.38
N ARG A 56 43.50 -9.12 -32.88
CA ARG A 56 44.13 -10.37 -32.44
C ARG A 56 43.52 -10.84 -31.11
N PRO A 57 43.22 -12.15 -30.98
CA PRO A 57 42.82 -12.71 -29.70
C PRO A 57 43.99 -12.64 -28.72
N PHE A 58 43.78 -11.96 -27.59
CA PHE A 58 44.80 -11.84 -26.55
C PHE A 58 44.98 -13.19 -25.82
N PRO A 59 46.20 -13.51 -25.37
CA PRO A 59 46.55 -14.81 -24.75
C PRO A 59 45.81 -15.14 -23.44
N ALA A 60 45.02 -14.21 -22.90
CA ALA A 60 44.07 -14.50 -21.83
C ALA A 60 42.89 -15.37 -22.28
N GLN A 61 42.61 -15.48 -23.59
CA GLN A 61 41.46 -16.19 -24.13
C GLN A 61 41.72 -17.67 -24.48
N VAL A 62 42.98 -18.12 -24.52
CA VAL A 62 43.32 -19.40 -25.17
C VAL A 62 43.05 -20.63 -24.28
N ASP A 63 42.90 -20.45 -22.96
CA ASP A 63 42.62 -21.55 -22.01
C ASP A 63 41.70 -21.09 -20.86
N GLN A 64 40.70 -20.24 -21.14
CA GLN A 64 39.67 -20.01 -20.12
C GLN A 64 38.84 -21.29 -19.98
N HIS A 65 38.78 -21.83 -18.76
CA HIS A 65 37.84 -22.90 -18.44
C HIS A 65 36.43 -22.48 -18.91
N PRO A 66 35.64 -23.38 -19.51
CA PRO A 66 34.31 -23.03 -20.05
C PRO A 66 33.43 -22.27 -19.05
N ASP A 67 33.52 -22.58 -17.76
CA ASP A 67 32.82 -21.85 -16.70
C ASP A 67 33.21 -20.36 -16.62
N ASN A 68 34.48 -20.01 -16.78
CA ASN A 68 34.93 -18.62 -16.76
C ASN A 68 34.41 -17.86 -17.97
N GLN A 69 34.42 -18.50 -19.15
CA GLN A 69 33.84 -17.92 -20.35
C GLN A 69 32.34 -17.67 -20.16
N ALA A 70 31.61 -18.62 -19.57
CA ALA A 70 30.18 -18.45 -19.28
C ALA A 70 29.91 -17.32 -18.28
N VAL A 71 30.76 -17.17 -17.25
CA VAL A 71 30.67 -16.04 -16.30
C VAL A 71 30.95 -14.71 -16.99
N ASP A 72 31.95 -14.64 -17.87
CA ASP A 72 32.30 -13.42 -18.61
C ASP A 72 31.17 -13.00 -19.57
N GLU A 73 30.58 -13.96 -20.29
CA GLU A 73 29.41 -13.74 -21.15
C GLU A 73 28.20 -13.25 -20.34
N PHE A 74 27.92 -13.86 -19.19
CA PHE A 74 26.83 -13.45 -18.31
C PHE A 74 27.07 -12.06 -17.71
N ALA A 75 28.30 -11.76 -17.31
CA ALA A 75 28.69 -10.45 -16.81
C ALA A 75 28.51 -9.36 -17.89
N ALA A 76 28.79 -9.67 -19.16
CA ALA A 76 28.54 -8.76 -20.28
C ALA A 76 27.03 -8.48 -20.46
N ALA A 77 26.18 -9.50 -20.33
CA ALA A 77 24.72 -9.35 -20.37
C ALA A 77 24.21 -8.48 -19.22
N MET A 78 24.69 -8.71 -17.99
CA MET A 78 24.37 -7.90 -16.81
C MET A 78 24.73 -6.42 -17.02
N LYS A 79 25.95 -6.14 -17.50
CA LYS A 79 26.42 -4.77 -17.79
C LYS A 79 25.53 -4.07 -18.82
N THR A 80 25.19 -4.75 -19.90
CA THR A 80 24.29 -4.25 -20.95
C THR A 80 22.92 -3.87 -20.38
N LYS A 81 22.38 -4.71 -19.49
CA LYS A 81 21.08 -4.45 -18.85
C LYS A 81 21.13 -3.27 -17.88
N LEU A 82 22.18 -3.17 -17.07
CA LEU A 82 22.40 -2.01 -16.19
C LEU A 82 22.56 -0.72 -16.97
N ALA A 83 23.21 -0.74 -18.14
CA ALA A 83 23.30 0.43 -19.02
C ALA A 83 21.91 0.91 -19.50
N LYS A 84 21.05 -0.02 -19.93
CA LYS A 84 19.65 0.29 -20.28
C LYS A 84 18.85 0.82 -19.08
N ALA A 85 19.04 0.24 -17.89
CA ALA A 85 18.37 0.69 -16.68
C ALA A 85 18.76 2.14 -16.31
N ARG A 86 20.05 2.49 -16.42
CA ARG A 86 20.54 3.86 -16.21
C ARG A 86 19.93 4.86 -17.20
N ALA A 87 19.81 4.48 -18.47
CA ALA A 87 19.16 5.33 -19.48
C ALA A 87 17.68 5.62 -19.15
N ASN A 88 17.02 4.71 -18.44
CA ASN A 88 15.64 4.84 -17.97
C ASN A 88 15.53 5.51 -16.59
N GLY A 89 16.57 6.19 -16.11
CA GLY A 89 16.58 6.90 -14.81
C GLY A 89 16.68 6.00 -13.58
N ARG A 90 16.97 4.70 -13.74
CA ARG A 90 17.14 3.76 -12.61
C ARG A 90 18.61 3.67 -12.24
N HIS A 91 19.03 4.43 -11.24
CA HIS A 91 20.39 4.49 -10.69
C HIS A 91 20.37 4.67 -9.16
N GLY A 92 21.54 4.81 -8.54
CA GLY A 92 21.65 5.16 -7.11
C GLY A 92 21.57 4.00 -6.12
N TRP A 93 21.66 2.75 -6.57
CA TRP A 93 21.67 1.57 -5.68
C TRP A 93 22.86 1.54 -4.72
N SER A 94 23.96 2.22 -5.05
CA SER A 94 25.18 2.32 -4.23
C SER A 94 25.09 3.39 -3.15
N GLU A 95 24.00 4.15 -3.11
CA GLU A 95 23.86 5.30 -2.22
C GLU A 95 23.49 4.87 -0.80
N SER A 96 23.86 5.70 0.18
CA SER A 96 23.72 5.39 1.61
C SER A 96 22.26 5.38 2.10
N TRP A 97 21.35 6.05 1.41
CA TRP A 97 19.92 6.07 1.74
C TRP A 97 19.16 4.83 1.25
N VAL A 98 19.75 4.04 0.34
CA VAL A 98 19.14 2.78 -0.10
C VAL A 98 19.36 1.74 0.98
N GLN A 99 18.27 1.14 1.46
CA GLN A 99 18.32 0.08 2.46
C GLN A 99 18.59 -1.28 1.79
N ASP A 100 19.46 -2.08 2.38
CA ASP A 100 19.80 -3.42 1.86
C ASP A 100 18.56 -4.33 1.80
N LYS A 101 17.68 -4.21 2.79
CA LYS A 101 16.36 -4.85 2.80
C LYS A 101 15.57 -4.61 1.50
N HIS A 102 15.56 -3.38 1.01
CA HIS A 102 14.82 -3.04 -0.20
C HIS A 102 15.37 -3.77 -1.45
N LEU A 103 16.69 -3.90 -1.55
CA LEU A 103 17.34 -4.64 -2.63
C LEU A 103 17.08 -6.16 -2.50
N ALA A 104 17.03 -6.69 -1.28
CA ALA A 104 16.68 -8.08 -1.01
C ALA A 104 15.22 -8.38 -1.39
N ASP A 105 14.28 -7.48 -1.06
CA ASP A 105 12.87 -7.60 -1.45
C ASP A 105 12.70 -7.57 -2.98
N LEU A 106 13.44 -6.71 -3.69
CA LEU A 106 13.45 -6.67 -5.16
C LEU A 106 14.00 -7.97 -5.76
N LEU A 107 15.10 -8.50 -5.22
CA LEU A 107 15.66 -9.77 -5.67
C LEU A 107 14.64 -10.90 -5.55
N VAL A 108 14.06 -11.08 -4.36
CA VAL A 108 13.07 -12.13 -4.07
C VAL A 108 11.82 -11.95 -4.93
N GLY A 109 11.36 -10.71 -5.14
CA GLY A 109 10.22 -10.41 -6.00
C GLY A 109 10.45 -10.72 -7.48
N HIS A 110 11.69 -10.84 -7.94
CA HIS A 110 12.04 -11.25 -9.30
C HIS A 110 12.13 -12.77 -9.48
N VAL A 111 12.36 -13.54 -8.41
CA VAL A 111 12.41 -15.03 -8.47
C VAL A 111 11.19 -15.67 -9.14
N PRO A 112 9.92 -15.27 -8.86
CA PRO A 112 8.76 -15.91 -9.49
C PRO A 112 8.47 -15.44 -10.92
N LYS A 113 9.23 -14.47 -11.48
CA LYS A 113 8.95 -13.92 -12.81
C LYS A 113 9.52 -14.82 -13.92
N GLY A 114 8.72 -15.11 -14.94
CA GLY A 114 9.09 -15.97 -16.08
C GLY A 114 9.42 -15.21 -17.37
N ASN A 115 9.87 -13.95 -17.29
CA ASN A 115 10.14 -13.12 -18.47
C ASN A 115 11.60 -13.20 -18.95
N ALA A 116 11.81 -12.91 -20.23
CA ALA A 116 13.15 -12.85 -20.81
C ALA A 116 14.01 -11.78 -20.10
N GLY A 117 15.23 -12.17 -19.71
CA GLY A 117 16.15 -11.30 -18.98
C GLY A 117 16.06 -11.37 -17.45
N ASN A 118 15.20 -12.23 -16.88
CA ASN A 118 15.00 -12.26 -15.43
C ASN A 118 16.24 -12.75 -14.67
N PHE A 119 17.03 -13.65 -15.25
CA PHE A 119 18.26 -14.15 -14.63
C PHE A 119 19.26 -13.02 -14.39
N GLU A 120 19.40 -12.11 -15.34
CA GLU A 120 20.24 -10.92 -15.25
C GLU A 120 19.71 -9.93 -14.21
N ASP A 121 18.39 -9.84 -14.01
CA ASP A 121 17.80 -9.00 -12.94
C ASP A 121 18.15 -9.56 -11.56
N ILE A 122 17.92 -10.86 -11.34
CA ILE A 122 18.25 -11.54 -10.09
C ILE A 122 19.75 -11.41 -9.80
N ALA A 123 20.59 -11.65 -10.80
CA ALA A 123 22.04 -11.54 -10.66
C ALA A 123 22.49 -10.10 -10.38
N ASN A 124 21.87 -9.10 -11.01
CA ASN A 124 22.17 -7.70 -10.75
C ASN A 124 21.86 -7.32 -9.30
N PHE A 125 20.69 -7.69 -8.76
CA PHE A 125 20.37 -7.42 -7.36
C PHE A 125 21.27 -8.20 -6.39
N ALA A 126 21.62 -9.46 -6.71
CA ALA A 126 22.55 -10.26 -5.92
C ALA A 126 23.93 -9.59 -5.86
N MET A 127 24.41 -9.12 -7.01
CA MET A 127 25.66 -8.37 -7.11
C MET A 127 25.59 -7.06 -6.30
N MET A 128 24.49 -6.30 -6.37
CA MET A 128 24.33 -5.06 -5.59
C MET A 128 24.42 -5.31 -4.09
N LEU A 129 23.73 -6.34 -3.58
CA LEU A 129 23.78 -6.73 -2.16
C LEU A 129 25.19 -7.16 -1.75
N HIS A 130 25.86 -7.95 -2.59
CA HIS A 130 27.24 -8.38 -2.35
C HIS A 130 28.19 -7.18 -2.28
N GLN A 131 28.11 -6.23 -3.21
CA GLN A 131 28.98 -5.05 -3.25
C GLN A 131 28.75 -4.10 -2.06
N ARG A 132 27.56 -4.13 -1.48
CA ARG A 132 27.22 -3.33 -0.29
C ARG A 132 27.61 -4.02 1.02
N GLY A 133 28.06 -5.27 0.99
CA GLY A 133 28.37 -6.04 2.19
C GLY A 133 27.13 -6.33 3.05
N ALA A 134 25.95 -6.45 2.41
CA ALA A 134 24.70 -6.71 3.10
C ALA A 134 24.75 -8.03 3.89
N ASP A 135 24.08 -8.06 5.05
CA ASP A 135 23.95 -9.28 5.84
C ASP A 135 23.16 -10.34 5.04
N PRO A 136 23.68 -11.57 4.83
CA PRO A 136 22.95 -12.65 4.18
C PRO A 136 21.56 -12.94 4.82
N MET A 137 21.35 -12.57 6.08
CA MET A 137 20.06 -12.70 6.76
C MET A 137 18.96 -11.86 6.10
N GLU A 138 19.28 -10.73 5.46
CA GLU A 138 18.29 -9.88 4.75
C GLU A 138 17.58 -10.65 3.62
N LEU A 139 18.28 -11.53 2.91
CA LEU A 139 17.66 -12.40 1.89
C LEU A 139 16.72 -13.44 2.50
N THR A 140 17.10 -13.99 3.66
CA THR A 140 16.26 -14.95 4.40
C THR A 140 14.99 -14.26 4.91
N LEU A 141 15.12 -13.03 5.42
CA LEU A 141 13.99 -12.22 5.87
C LEU A 141 13.07 -11.85 4.70
N ALA A 142 13.63 -11.37 3.59
CA ALA A 142 12.88 -11.04 2.38
C ALA A 142 12.13 -12.26 1.82
N PHE A 143 12.78 -13.43 1.76
CA PHE A 143 12.15 -14.67 1.31
C PHE A 143 11.02 -15.12 2.24
N ASN A 144 11.23 -15.08 3.55
CA ASN A 144 10.20 -15.44 4.53
C ASN A 144 9.02 -14.46 4.52
N ASN A 145 9.27 -13.17 4.32
CA ASN A 145 8.22 -12.16 4.16
C ASN A 145 7.43 -12.39 2.86
N ALA A 146 8.10 -12.64 1.74
CA ALA A 146 7.45 -12.99 0.48
C ALA A 146 6.64 -14.29 0.60
N LYS A 147 7.12 -15.27 1.39
CA LYS A 147 6.39 -16.51 1.68
C LYS A 147 5.22 -16.31 2.63
N LEU A 148 5.32 -15.38 3.59
CA LEU A 148 4.19 -14.94 4.40
C LEU A 148 3.14 -14.24 3.52
N ASP A 149 3.56 -13.44 2.55
CA ASP A 149 2.67 -12.80 1.59
C ASP A 149 2.06 -13.79 0.59
N LEU A 150 2.81 -14.81 0.16
CA LEU A 150 2.32 -15.92 -0.66
C LEU A 150 1.38 -16.84 0.13
N THR A 151 1.65 -17.14 1.40
CA THR A 151 0.71 -17.91 2.25
C THR A 151 -0.54 -17.09 2.60
N ASN A 152 -0.41 -15.76 2.71
CA ASN A 152 -1.54 -14.83 2.77
C ASN A 152 -2.29 -14.72 1.42
N ALA A 153 -1.62 -14.91 0.28
CA ALA A 153 -2.19 -14.92 -1.07
C ALA A 153 -2.82 -16.27 -1.45
N ASP A 154 -2.26 -17.40 -1.01
CA ASP A 154 -2.81 -18.75 -1.14
C ASP A 154 -3.99 -18.94 -0.19
N CYS A 155 -3.95 -18.35 1.01
CA CYS A 155 -5.14 -18.14 1.83
C CYS A 155 -6.20 -17.24 1.16
N ARG A 156 -5.83 -16.40 0.17
CA ARG A 156 -6.79 -15.63 -0.65
C ARG A 156 -7.27 -16.42 -1.88
N ALA A 157 -6.44 -17.30 -2.46
CA ALA A 157 -6.80 -18.13 -3.61
C ALA A 157 -7.64 -19.36 -3.24
N GLN A 158 -7.37 -20.01 -2.09
CA GLN A 158 -8.24 -21.05 -1.52
C GLN A 158 -9.51 -20.48 -0.86
N LYS A 159 -9.58 -19.17 -0.62
CA LYS A 159 -10.82 -18.43 -0.29
C LYS A 159 -11.64 -18.02 -1.52
N GLY A 160 -11.47 -18.73 -2.65
CA GLY A 160 -12.40 -18.68 -3.78
C GLY A 160 -13.65 -19.55 -3.60
N ALA A 161 -13.71 -20.42 -2.58
CA ALA A 161 -14.81 -21.37 -2.39
C ALA A 161 -15.40 -21.43 -0.95
N TYR A 162 -15.02 -20.51 -0.07
CA TYR A 162 -15.73 -20.28 1.20
C TYR A 162 -16.23 -18.84 1.24
N ALA A 163 -17.52 -18.69 1.52
CA ALA A 163 -18.25 -17.43 1.67
C ALA A 163 -17.35 -16.29 2.15
N ALA A 164 -17.28 -15.21 1.36
CA ALA A 164 -16.50 -14.02 1.67
C ALA A 164 -16.70 -13.64 3.14
N THR A 165 -15.65 -13.74 3.96
CA THR A 165 -15.74 -13.37 5.38
C THR A 165 -16.18 -11.92 5.45
N ILE A 166 -17.40 -11.70 5.95
CA ILE A 166 -18.02 -10.38 6.08
C ILE A 166 -17.18 -9.56 7.06
N LYS A 167 -16.49 -8.52 6.58
CA LYS A 167 -15.77 -7.58 7.45
C LYS A 167 -16.75 -6.54 7.96
N GLU A 168 -16.64 -6.22 9.25
CA GLU A 168 -17.43 -5.20 9.91
C GLU A 168 -16.56 -3.96 10.19
N ARG A 169 -16.97 -2.79 9.71
CA ARG A 169 -16.23 -1.52 9.93
C ARG A 169 -17.06 -0.50 10.72
N PRO A 170 -16.44 0.31 11.58
CA PRO A 170 -17.17 1.32 12.35
C PRO A 170 -17.66 2.46 11.47
N ILE A 171 -18.85 2.98 11.77
CA ILE A 171 -19.34 4.24 11.20
C ILE A 171 -20.03 5.08 12.29
N LEU A 172 -19.77 6.39 12.30
CA LEU A 172 -20.27 7.30 13.33
C LEU A 172 -21.57 7.98 12.88
N PHE A 173 -22.62 7.91 13.69
CA PHE A 173 -23.87 8.64 13.43
C PHE A 173 -24.29 9.46 14.66
N ASN A 174 -24.94 10.60 14.41
CA ASN A 174 -25.54 11.41 15.47
C ASN A 174 -26.88 10.79 15.93
N GLY A 175 -27.47 11.31 17.02
CA GLY A 175 -28.71 10.75 17.58
C GLY A 175 -29.88 10.77 16.60
N ALA A 176 -30.05 11.87 15.86
CA ALA A 176 -31.11 12.03 14.85
C ALA A 176 -30.99 11.01 13.70
N MET A 177 -29.77 10.81 13.18
CA MET A 177 -29.48 9.81 12.14
C MET A 177 -29.65 8.38 12.67
N VAL A 178 -29.29 8.10 13.92
CA VAL A 178 -29.53 6.78 14.52
C VAL A 178 -31.02 6.48 14.60
N ARG A 179 -31.84 7.43 15.05
CA ARG A 179 -33.30 7.30 15.04
C ARG A 179 -33.83 7.06 13.62
N ALA A 180 -33.34 7.81 12.64
CA ALA A 180 -33.69 7.63 11.23
C ALA A 180 -33.37 6.21 10.72
N ILE A 181 -32.23 5.64 11.12
CA ILE A 181 -31.83 4.27 10.76
C ILE A 181 -32.76 3.24 11.41
N LEU A 182 -33.07 3.41 12.70
CA LEU A 182 -33.95 2.50 13.44
C LEU A 182 -35.38 2.50 12.91
N GLU A 183 -35.86 3.65 12.42
CA GLU A 183 -37.16 3.80 11.77
C GLU A 183 -37.14 3.40 10.28
N GLY A 184 -35.97 3.05 9.73
CA GLY A 184 -35.81 2.65 8.32
C GLY A 184 -35.87 3.81 7.31
N ARG A 185 -35.87 5.06 7.79
CA ARG A 185 -35.88 6.27 6.94
C ARG A 185 -34.51 6.60 6.35
N LYS A 186 -33.42 6.24 7.04
CA LYS A 186 -32.04 6.42 6.54
C LYS A 186 -31.49 5.12 5.96
N THR A 187 -31.21 5.12 4.65
CA THR A 187 -30.68 3.98 3.89
C THR A 187 -29.41 4.32 3.12
N VAL A 188 -29.04 5.60 3.07
CA VAL A 188 -27.80 6.06 2.42
C VAL A 188 -27.04 7.03 3.34
N THR A 189 -25.72 7.08 3.20
CA THR A 189 -24.89 8.12 3.80
C THR A 189 -23.80 8.60 2.87
N ARG A 190 -23.62 9.93 2.82
CA ARG A 190 -22.51 10.60 2.15
C ARG A 190 -21.38 10.98 3.09
N ARG A 191 -20.13 10.79 2.64
CA ARG A 191 -18.91 11.15 3.38
C ARG A 191 -17.89 11.79 2.46
N ALA A 192 -17.37 12.96 2.84
CA ALA A 192 -16.37 13.66 2.05
C ALA A 192 -15.13 12.79 1.80
N ILE A 193 -14.64 12.81 0.56
CA ILE A 193 -13.36 12.20 0.18
C ILE A 193 -12.25 13.18 0.57
N GLN A 194 -11.30 12.71 1.39
CA GLN A 194 -10.07 13.46 1.64
C GLN A 194 -9.08 13.16 0.52
N PHE A 195 -8.58 14.22 -0.13
CA PHE A 195 -7.52 14.14 -1.13
C PHE A 195 -6.16 14.48 -0.49
N PRO A 196 -5.04 13.88 -0.96
CA PRO A 196 -4.95 12.94 -2.08
C PRO A 196 -5.49 11.54 -1.75
N LEU A 197 -6.24 10.94 -2.68
CA LEU A 197 -6.68 9.55 -2.56
C LEU A 197 -5.57 8.66 -3.09
N ILE A 198 -4.80 8.05 -2.19
CA ILE A 198 -3.73 7.12 -2.57
C ILE A 198 -4.36 5.79 -2.97
N ASP A 199 -4.17 5.38 -4.22
CA ASP A 199 -4.62 4.07 -4.70
C ASP A 199 -3.91 2.94 -3.93
N ARG A 200 -4.67 2.06 -3.26
CA ARG A 200 -4.08 1.00 -2.43
C ARG A 200 -3.44 -0.14 -3.22
N ALA A 201 -3.70 -0.25 -4.52
CA ALA A 201 -3.14 -1.28 -5.39
C ALA A 201 -1.86 -0.82 -6.09
N ILE A 202 -1.76 0.48 -6.42
CA ILE A 202 -0.67 1.01 -7.27
C ILE A 202 0.16 2.08 -6.52
N GLY A 203 -0.36 2.69 -5.46
CA GLY A 203 0.35 3.69 -4.65
C GLY A 203 0.47 5.07 -5.29
N CYS A 204 -0.33 5.35 -6.33
CA CYS A 204 -0.37 6.64 -7.01
C CYS A 204 -1.49 7.54 -6.48
N ASP A 205 -1.29 8.85 -6.54
CA ASP A 205 -2.31 9.86 -6.22
C ASP A 205 -3.39 9.87 -7.30
N LEU A 206 -4.66 9.68 -6.89
CA LEU A 206 -5.81 9.81 -7.77
C LEU A 206 -6.48 11.18 -7.56
N ALA A 207 -6.59 11.96 -8.62
CA ALA A 207 -7.44 13.15 -8.63
C ALA A 207 -8.92 12.75 -8.77
N GLY A 208 -9.84 13.52 -8.18
CA GLY A 208 -11.29 13.19 -8.20
C GLY A 208 -11.92 13.02 -9.58
N SER A 209 -11.32 13.61 -10.63
CA SER A 209 -11.73 13.46 -12.03
C SER A 209 -11.24 12.17 -12.70
N GLU A 210 -10.36 11.41 -12.05
CA GLU A 210 -9.72 10.21 -12.60
C GLU A 210 -10.26 8.91 -11.99
N ILE A 211 -11.21 9.01 -11.05
CA ILE A 211 -11.71 7.87 -10.28
C ILE A 211 -12.84 7.15 -11.03
N GLY A 212 -12.53 5.97 -11.58
CA GLY A 212 -13.49 5.09 -12.23
C GLY A 212 -14.18 4.13 -11.25
N ALA A 213 -15.17 3.38 -11.75
CA ALA A 213 -15.91 2.38 -10.93
C ALA A 213 -15.03 1.24 -10.37
N ALA A 214 -13.86 0.99 -10.97
CA ALA A 214 -12.88 0.01 -10.47
C ALA A 214 -12.19 0.48 -9.18
N ASP A 215 -11.93 1.78 -9.05
CA ASP A 215 -11.18 2.38 -7.94
C ASP A 215 -12.03 2.47 -6.65
N VAL A 216 -13.36 2.55 -6.81
CA VAL A 216 -14.35 2.50 -5.71
C VAL A 216 -14.22 1.21 -4.90
N ARG A 217 -13.96 0.06 -5.56
CA ARG A 217 -13.89 -1.24 -4.88
C ARG A 217 -12.65 -1.41 -4.01
N ASN A 218 -11.54 -0.78 -4.41
CA ASN A 218 -10.26 -0.94 -3.73
C ASN A 218 -10.02 0.13 -2.65
N ASN A 219 -10.62 1.32 -2.82
CA ASN A 219 -10.24 2.50 -2.03
C ASN A 219 -11.33 2.99 -1.05
N CYS A 220 -12.58 2.53 -1.14
CA CYS A 220 -13.61 2.95 -0.18
C CYS A 220 -13.28 2.50 1.27
N PRO A 221 -13.14 3.44 2.23
CA PRO A 221 -12.77 3.09 3.60
C PRO A 221 -13.87 2.34 4.36
N TYR A 222 -15.12 2.47 3.92
CA TYR A 222 -16.30 1.84 4.52
C TYR A 222 -16.51 0.39 4.05
N GLY A 223 -15.98 0.04 2.88
CA GLY A 223 -16.07 -1.31 2.31
C GLY A 223 -16.79 -1.34 0.97
N VAL A 224 -17.19 -2.54 0.57
CA VAL A 224 -17.87 -2.84 -0.69
C VAL A 224 -19.20 -3.54 -0.41
N PRO A 225 -20.10 -3.64 -1.40
CA PRO A 225 -21.35 -4.39 -1.25
C PRO A 225 -21.15 -5.79 -0.66
N GLY A 226 -22.04 -6.20 0.24
CA GLY A 226 -21.97 -7.45 1.01
C GLY A 226 -21.11 -7.40 2.28
N GLN A 227 -20.36 -6.30 2.50
CA GLN A 227 -19.67 -6.05 3.77
C GLN A 227 -20.61 -5.38 4.77
N ARG A 228 -20.20 -5.29 6.04
CA ARG A 228 -21.02 -4.71 7.10
C ARG A 228 -20.40 -3.47 7.72
N LEU A 229 -21.26 -2.57 8.17
CA LEU A 229 -20.95 -1.44 9.02
C LEU A 229 -21.60 -1.64 10.38
N TRP A 230 -20.89 -1.26 11.44
CA TRP A 230 -21.43 -1.23 12.78
C TRP A 230 -21.48 0.22 13.26
N VAL A 231 -22.68 0.65 13.65
CA VAL A 231 -22.93 2.04 14.02
C VAL A 231 -22.32 2.35 15.38
N ARG A 232 -21.66 3.50 15.47
CA ARG A 232 -21.19 4.13 16.70
C ARG A 232 -22.06 5.32 17.02
N GLU A 233 -22.67 5.28 18.21
CA GLU A 233 -23.55 6.32 18.74
C GLU A 233 -23.12 6.70 20.17
N ALA A 234 -23.62 7.82 20.69
CA ALA A 234 -23.33 8.22 22.06
C ALA A 234 -24.04 7.29 23.05
N TRP A 235 -23.31 6.79 24.05
CA TRP A 235 -23.76 5.66 24.86
C TRP A 235 -23.18 5.71 26.28
N ILE A 236 -23.73 4.92 27.20
CA ILE A 236 -23.14 4.61 28.50
C ILE A 236 -23.43 3.14 28.85
N PRO A 237 -22.49 2.40 29.48
CA PRO A 237 -22.81 1.16 30.16
C PRO A 237 -23.82 1.43 31.28
N SER A 238 -24.88 0.65 31.33
CA SER A 238 -25.86 0.66 32.43
C SER A 238 -26.47 -0.74 32.58
N PRO A 239 -25.72 -1.68 33.17
CA PRO A 239 -26.27 -2.94 33.63
C PRO A 239 -27.23 -2.69 34.79
N ASP A 240 -28.15 -3.64 35.02
CA ASP A 240 -29.12 -3.57 36.11
C ASP A 240 -28.46 -3.26 37.45
N ALA A 241 -29.07 -2.37 38.23
CA ALA A 241 -28.58 -2.00 39.55
C ALA A 241 -28.52 -3.25 40.45
N GLY A 242 -27.35 -3.53 41.02
CA GLY A 242 -27.14 -4.71 41.87
C GLY A 242 -26.72 -5.99 41.14
N HIS A 243 -26.37 -5.93 39.84
CA HIS A 243 -25.76 -7.08 39.17
C HIS A 243 -24.48 -7.50 39.90
N GLU A 244 -24.40 -8.78 40.32
CA GLU A 244 -23.33 -9.34 41.16
C GLU A 244 -21.91 -8.97 40.67
N SER A 245 -21.76 -8.90 39.34
CA SER A 245 -20.51 -8.57 38.66
C SER A 245 -19.98 -7.14 38.85
N TRP A 246 -20.78 -6.16 39.33
CA TRP A 246 -20.24 -4.84 39.68
C TRP A 246 -19.37 -4.87 40.94
N GLY A 247 -19.49 -5.93 41.75
CA GLY A 247 -18.90 -6.01 43.08
C GLY A 247 -19.52 -4.98 44.03
N ASN A 248 -19.35 -5.15 45.34
CA ASN A 248 -19.90 -4.28 46.39
C ASN A 248 -19.42 -2.81 46.38
N SER A 249 -18.86 -2.31 45.26
CA SER A 249 -18.19 -1.00 45.17
C SER A 249 -18.86 0.01 44.23
N ALA A 250 -19.82 -0.38 43.38
CA ALA A 250 -20.54 0.57 42.51
C ALA A 250 -21.96 0.09 42.17
N CYS A 251 -22.98 0.89 42.51
CA CYS A 251 -24.37 0.58 42.20
C CYS A 251 -24.76 0.95 40.76
N ASN A 252 -23.92 1.72 40.06
CA ASN A 252 -24.11 2.14 38.67
C ASN A 252 -22.77 2.56 38.02
N TYR A 253 -22.77 2.81 36.71
CA TYR A 253 -21.57 3.20 35.96
C TYR A 253 -20.98 4.56 36.36
N SER A 254 -21.79 5.51 36.84
CA SER A 254 -21.30 6.81 37.30
C SER A 254 -20.40 6.66 38.53
N ASP A 255 -20.80 5.81 39.47
CA ASP A 255 -20.01 5.50 40.67
C ASP A 255 -18.75 4.70 40.32
N TRP A 256 -18.82 3.80 39.34
CA TRP A 256 -17.66 3.09 38.81
C TRP A 256 -16.58 4.04 38.26
N VAL A 257 -16.99 5.04 37.47
CA VAL A 257 -16.06 6.04 36.94
C VAL A 257 -15.52 6.94 38.05
N ARG A 258 -16.35 7.33 39.04
CA ARG A 258 -15.90 8.09 40.22
C ARG A 258 -14.89 7.33 41.07
N ALA A 259 -15.00 6.00 41.13
CA ALA A 259 -14.02 5.11 41.76
C ALA A 259 -12.73 4.92 40.94
N GLY A 260 -12.52 5.69 39.86
CA GLY A 260 -11.33 5.66 39.03
C GLY A 260 -11.22 4.46 38.09
N LYS A 261 -12.28 3.64 37.97
CA LYS A 261 -12.27 2.45 37.12
C LYS A 261 -12.50 2.80 35.65
N LYS A 262 -11.79 2.09 34.76
CA LYS A 262 -11.81 2.32 33.30
C LYS A 262 -12.82 1.41 32.60
N ILE A 263 -13.17 1.76 31.36
CA ILE A 263 -14.10 1.01 30.51
C ILE A 263 -13.62 -0.41 30.18
N GLY A 264 -12.30 -0.60 30.08
CA GLY A 264 -11.68 -1.93 29.90
C GLY A 264 -11.84 -2.84 31.13
N GLY A 265 -12.17 -2.27 32.29
CA GLY A 265 -12.42 -3.01 33.53
C GLY A 265 -13.86 -3.53 33.65
N ILE A 266 -14.75 -3.23 32.70
CA ILE A 266 -16.12 -3.76 32.71
C ILE A 266 -16.05 -5.28 32.54
N PRO A 267 -16.68 -6.07 33.45
CA PRO A 267 -16.75 -7.52 33.35
C PRO A 267 -17.27 -8.01 32.00
N LEU A 268 -16.73 -9.12 31.50
CA LEU A 268 -17.08 -9.65 30.17
C LEU A 268 -18.58 -9.93 30.03
N ASP A 269 -19.24 -10.41 31.08
CA ASP A 269 -20.67 -10.73 31.08
C ASP A 269 -21.56 -9.49 30.89
N LEU A 270 -21.04 -8.32 31.30
CA LEU A 270 -21.73 -7.05 31.17
C LEU A 270 -21.53 -6.40 29.81
N ARG A 271 -20.60 -6.89 28.98
CA ARG A 271 -20.26 -6.33 27.65
C ARG A 271 -21.27 -6.76 26.58
N LYS A 272 -22.52 -6.34 26.74
CA LYS A 272 -23.61 -6.63 25.79
C LYS A 272 -24.39 -5.36 25.47
N PRO A 273 -24.94 -5.20 24.24
CA PRO A 273 -25.71 -4.01 23.87
C PRO A 273 -26.93 -3.76 24.76
N ARG A 274 -27.55 -4.84 25.27
CA ARG A 274 -28.68 -4.77 26.23
C ARG A 274 -28.34 -4.11 27.57
N ASN A 275 -27.05 -4.07 27.94
CA ASN A 275 -26.56 -3.46 29.17
C ASN A 275 -26.02 -2.04 28.90
N CYS A 276 -26.43 -1.43 27.80
CA CYS A 276 -26.06 -0.07 27.41
C CYS A 276 -27.31 0.79 27.29
N ILE A 277 -27.20 2.03 27.75
CA ILE A 277 -28.15 3.09 27.43
C ILE A 277 -27.55 3.92 26.31
N TYR A 278 -28.40 4.33 25.37
CA TYR A 278 -28.01 5.07 24.17
C TYR A 278 -28.70 6.43 24.14
N ARG A 279 -27.95 7.48 23.81
CA ARG A 279 -28.45 8.86 23.80
C ARG A 279 -29.61 9.04 22.81
N ALA A 280 -29.63 8.30 21.72
CA ALA A 280 -30.69 8.37 20.73
C ALA A 280 -32.09 8.04 21.29
N ASN A 281 -32.15 7.25 22.38
CA ASN A 281 -33.38 6.75 22.99
C ASN A 281 -33.72 7.41 24.33
N CYS A 282 -32.90 8.34 24.82
CA CYS A 282 -33.07 8.94 26.13
C CYS A 282 -33.15 10.46 26.02
N ASN A 283 -34.17 11.02 26.68
CA ASN A 283 -34.21 12.45 26.95
C ASN A 283 -33.09 12.78 27.95
N ASP A 284 -32.64 14.04 27.99
CA ASP A 284 -31.40 14.43 28.65
C ASP A 284 -31.49 14.37 30.18
N TYR A 285 -31.39 13.17 30.77
CA TYR A 285 -31.43 12.92 32.21
C TYR A 285 -30.16 13.38 32.96
N GLY A 286 -29.37 14.30 32.39
CA GLY A 286 -28.12 14.79 32.98
C GLY A 286 -26.98 13.76 32.98
N PHE A 287 -27.05 12.72 32.13
CA PHE A 287 -26.00 11.73 32.02
C PHE A 287 -24.74 12.31 31.39
N ARG A 288 -23.56 11.93 31.92
CA ARG A 288 -22.28 12.17 31.26
C ARG A 288 -22.04 11.14 30.16
N TRP A 289 -22.59 11.41 28.98
CA TRP A 289 -22.50 10.53 27.81
C TRP A 289 -21.05 10.24 27.39
N ARG A 290 -20.77 8.99 26.99
CA ARG A 290 -19.51 8.68 26.29
C ARG A 290 -19.64 9.06 24.82
N PRO A 291 -18.66 9.80 24.25
CA PRO A 291 -18.62 10.10 22.84
C PRO A 291 -18.62 8.82 21.97
N SER A 292 -19.30 8.89 20.82
CA SER A 292 -19.44 7.77 19.88
C SER A 292 -18.10 7.25 19.36
N ILE A 293 -17.08 8.11 19.22
CA ILE A 293 -15.73 7.73 18.78
C ILE A 293 -15.06 6.67 19.68
N HIS A 294 -15.41 6.64 20.97
CA HIS A 294 -14.88 5.69 21.94
C HIS A 294 -15.74 4.43 22.11
N MET A 295 -16.79 4.27 21.31
CA MET A 295 -17.69 3.13 21.42
C MET A 295 -17.03 1.84 20.92
N PRO A 296 -16.93 0.79 21.76
CA PRO A 296 -16.38 -0.50 21.39
C PRO A 296 -17.41 -1.35 20.63
N ARG A 297 -16.93 -2.36 19.89
CA ARG A 297 -17.78 -3.24 19.07
C ARG A 297 -18.85 -4.00 19.88
N TRP A 298 -18.55 -4.41 21.11
CA TRP A 298 -19.49 -5.14 21.97
C TRP A 298 -20.70 -4.31 22.38
N ALA A 299 -20.57 -2.98 22.39
CA ALA A 299 -21.64 -2.05 22.75
C ALA A 299 -22.50 -1.68 21.53
N CYS A 300 -22.20 -2.17 20.33
CA CYS A 300 -22.96 -1.85 19.14
C CYS A 300 -24.24 -2.69 19.04
N ARG A 301 -25.39 -2.01 18.87
CA ARG A 301 -26.70 -2.64 18.66
C ARG A 301 -27.20 -2.61 17.20
N ILE A 302 -26.55 -1.84 16.32
CA ILE A 302 -27.01 -1.65 14.93
C ILE A 302 -25.93 -2.12 13.96
N LEU A 303 -26.29 -3.13 13.16
CA LEU A 303 -25.51 -3.60 12.03
C LEU A 303 -26.20 -3.23 10.72
N LEU A 304 -25.40 -2.76 9.77
CA LEU A 304 -25.82 -2.34 8.45
C LEU A 304 -25.06 -3.17 7.42
N GLU A 305 -25.75 -3.75 6.45
CA GLU A 305 -25.13 -4.41 5.30
C GLU A 305 -25.05 -3.40 4.16
N ILE A 306 -23.85 -3.23 3.60
CA ILE A 306 -23.61 -2.34 2.47
C ILE A 306 -24.22 -2.98 1.22
N THR A 307 -25.08 -2.24 0.53
CA THR A 307 -25.77 -2.69 -0.69
C THR A 307 -25.12 -2.10 -1.95
N ALA A 308 -24.67 -0.85 -1.89
CA ALA A 308 -24.00 -0.16 -2.99
C ALA A 308 -23.01 0.88 -2.46
N VAL A 309 -21.95 1.12 -3.23
CA VAL A 309 -21.00 2.21 -2.97
C VAL A 309 -20.69 2.88 -4.30
N ARG A 310 -20.72 4.22 -4.33
CA ARG A 310 -20.36 5.03 -5.49
C ARG A 310 -19.72 6.34 -5.06
N ILE A 311 -19.20 7.08 -6.02
CA ILE A 311 -18.65 8.43 -5.84
C ILE A 311 -19.51 9.39 -6.65
N GLU A 312 -19.92 10.49 -6.01
CA GLU A 312 -20.71 11.56 -6.62
C GLU A 312 -20.16 12.92 -6.16
N ARG A 313 -20.53 13.99 -6.87
CA ARG A 313 -20.42 15.34 -6.31
C ARG A 313 -21.49 15.54 -5.25
N LEU A 314 -21.16 16.28 -4.19
CA LEU A 314 -22.07 16.52 -3.08
C LEU A 314 -23.41 17.13 -3.53
N GLN A 315 -23.37 18.11 -4.44
CA GLN A 315 -24.55 18.84 -4.90
C GLN A 315 -25.35 18.10 -5.98
N ASP A 316 -24.86 16.97 -6.51
CA ASP A 316 -25.61 16.13 -7.46
C ASP A 316 -26.66 15.24 -6.76
N ILE A 317 -27.04 15.59 -5.53
CA ILE A 317 -28.01 14.88 -4.71
C ILE A 317 -29.44 15.22 -5.15
N SER A 318 -30.30 14.19 -5.24
CA SER A 318 -31.74 14.38 -5.47
C SER A 318 -32.53 14.56 -4.16
N ALA A 319 -33.75 15.09 -4.24
CA ALA A 319 -34.61 15.25 -3.06
C ALA A 319 -34.92 13.90 -2.38
N GLU A 320 -35.13 12.84 -3.16
CA GLU A 320 -35.36 11.48 -2.65
C GLU A 320 -34.12 10.94 -1.94
N GLN A 321 -32.94 11.22 -2.47
CA GLN A 321 -31.68 10.84 -1.82
C GLN A 321 -31.44 11.63 -0.53
N ALA A 322 -31.85 12.90 -0.47
CA ALA A 322 -31.81 13.68 0.78
C ALA A 322 -32.77 13.14 1.83
N LEU A 323 -33.97 12.68 1.43
CA LEU A 323 -34.88 11.96 2.33
C LEU A 323 -34.27 10.63 2.81
N ALA A 324 -33.63 9.87 1.92
CA ALA A 324 -32.94 8.62 2.25
C ALA A 324 -31.66 8.82 3.10
N GLU A 325 -31.11 10.04 3.15
CA GLU A 325 -30.09 10.43 4.14
C GLU A 325 -30.70 10.60 5.55
N GLY A 326 -32.03 10.56 5.69
CA GLY A 326 -32.74 10.72 6.95
C GLY A 326 -32.84 12.16 7.41
N VAL A 327 -32.80 13.13 6.48
CA VAL A 327 -32.73 14.56 6.78
C VAL A 327 -33.91 15.07 7.63
N MET A 328 -35.09 14.48 7.45
CA MET A 328 -36.30 14.81 8.23
C MET A 328 -36.12 14.59 9.74
N SER A 329 -35.23 13.69 10.17
CA SER A 329 -34.94 13.53 11.61
C SER A 329 -34.20 14.72 12.23
N CYS A 330 -33.61 15.58 11.41
CA CYS A 330 -32.82 16.73 11.81
C CYS A 330 -33.55 18.05 11.50
N GLU A 331 -34.81 17.99 11.05
CA GLU A 331 -35.59 19.16 10.65
C GLU A 331 -35.66 20.20 11.78
N GLN A 332 -36.04 19.78 12.98
CA GLN A 332 -36.11 20.67 14.15
C GLN A 332 -34.75 21.27 14.56
N ASP A 333 -33.64 20.61 14.23
CA ASP A 333 -32.30 21.11 14.54
C ASP A 333 -31.82 22.15 13.50
N ILE A 334 -32.39 22.14 12.28
CA ILE A 334 -31.92 22.91 11.12
C ILE A 334 -32.89 24.03 10.75
N ASP A 335 -34.19 23.76 10.86
CA ASP A 335 -35.30 24.68 10.62
C ASP A 335 -36.18 24.76 11.89
N PRO A 336 -35.67 25.33 12.99
CA PRO A 336 -36.41 25.43 14.24
C PRO A 336 -37.63 26.38 14.12
N ASP A 337 -37.59 27.29 13.15
CA ASP A 337 -38.64 28.30 12.92
C ASP A 337 -39.76 27.80 12.01
N GLY A 338 -39.59 26.62 11.38
CA GLY A 338 -40.60 25.99 10.52
C GLY A 338 -40.83 26.75 9.23
N ASN A 339 -39.74 27.09 8.52
CA ASN A 339 -39.76 27.79 7.23
C ASN A 339 -40.09 26.87 6.04
N ASP A 340 -40.49 25.61 6.30
CA ASP A 340 -40.83 24.60 5.29
C ASP A 340 -39.69 24.34 4.28
N TYR A 341 -38.45 24.22 4.77
CA TYR A 341 -37.31 23.91 3.92
C TYR A 341 -37.49 22.60 3.16
N SER A 342 -37.14 22.64 1.87
CA SER A 342 -37.11 21.45 1.03
C SER A 342 -36.09 20.43 1.56
N PRO A 343 -36.22 19.13 1.24
CA PRO A 343 -35.26 18.11 1.67
C PRO A 343 -33.80 18.43 1.30
N LEU A 344 -33.60 19.13 0.17
CA LEU A 344 -32.27 19.56 -0.27
C LEU A 344 -31.71 20.68 0.60
N GLU A 345 -32.53 21.67 0.95
CA GLU A 345 -32.14 22.78 1.84
C GLU A 345 -31.79 22.25 3.22
N LEU A 346 -32.64 21.38 3.78
CA LEU A 346 -32.36 20.69 5.03
C LEU A 346 -31.05 19.88 4.96
N PHE A 347 -30.77 19.22 3.83
CA PHE A 347 -29.54 18.45 3.68
C PHE A 347 -28.32 19.35 3.62
N SER A 348 -28.42 20.50 2.94
CA SER A 348 -27.35 21.51 2.89
C SER A 348 -27.02 22.07 4.28
N GLY A 349 -28.04 22.33 5.10
CA GLY A 349 -27.89 22.76 6.49
C GLY A 349 -27.24 21.68 7.35
N LEU A 350 -27.72 20.43 7.24
CA LEU A 350 -27.14 19.27 7.94
C LEU A 350 -25.66 19.07 7.59
N TRP A 351 -25.31 19.18 6.30
CA TRP A 351 -23.95 19.04 5.83
C TRP A 351 -23.04 20.13 6.40
N THR A 352 -23.50 21.38 6.37
CA THR A 352 -22.76 22.54 6.89
C THR A 352 -22.56 22.43 8.39
N MET A 353 -23.58 22.02 9.15
CA MET A 353 -23.47 21.79 10.59
C MET A 353 -22.42 20.71 10.95
N ILE A 354 -22.27 19.68 10.11
CA ILE A 354 -21.33 18.58 10.36
C ILE A 354 -19.90 18.91 9.92
N ASN A 355 -19.74 19.58 8.77
CA ASN A 355 -18.44 19.77 8.12
C ASN A 355 -17.91 21.21 8.20
N GLY A 356 -18.67 22.14 8.76
CA GLY A 356 -18.33 23.56 8.90
C GLY A 356 -18.82 24.44 7.75
N ASP A 357 -18.68 25.75 7.94
CA ASP A 357 -19.12 26.78 7.00
C ASP A 357 -18.39 26.68 5.65
N GLY A 358 -19.10 26.95 4.56
CA GLY A 358 -18.55 26.87 3.20
C GLY A 358 -18.36 25.45 2.65
N SER A 359 -18.55 24.42 3.48
CA SER A 359 -18.36 23.01 3.07
C SER A 359 -19.36 22.56 2.01
N TRP A 360 -20.59 23.09 2.04
CA TRP A 360 -21.61 22.84 1.01
C TRP A 360 -21.22 23.48 -0.33
N GLN A 361 -20.80 24.74 -0.31
CA GLN A 361 -20.43 25.51 -1.49
C GLN A 361 -19.18 24.95 -2.18
N SER A 362 -18.27 24.31 -1.43
CA SER A 362 -17.07 23.66 -1.99
C SER A 362 -17.38 22.48 -2.92
N ASN A 363 -18.62 21.94 -2.88
CA ASN A 363 -19.10 20.81 -3.68
C ASN A 363 -18.07 19.66 -3.79
N PRO A 364 -17.63 19.08 -2.66
CA PRO A 364 -16.58 18.06 -2.65
C PRO A 364 -17.08 16.76 -3.29
N TRP A 365 -16.14 15.91 -3.68
CA TRP A 365 -16.44 14.51 -3.99
C TRP A 365 -16.78 13.76 -2.71
N VAL A 366 -17.79 12.90 -2.77
CA VAL A 366 -18.28 12.14 -1.61
C VAL A 366 -18.38 10.65 -1.93
N TRP A 367 -18.04 9.82 -0.94
CA TRP A 367 -18.45 8.43 -0.89
C TRP A 367 -19.94 8.36 -0.58
N VAL A 368 -20.73 7.78 -1.47
CA VAL A 368 -22.14 7.48 -1.26
C VAL A 368 -22.25 6.00 -0.92
N VAL A 369 -22.62 5.71 0.32
CA VAL A 369 -22.72 4.33 0.84
C VAL A 369 -24.19 4.03 1.12
N GLU A 370 -24.76 3.12 0.34
CA GLU A 370 -26.09 2.58 0.58
C GLU A 370 -26.01 1.33 1.45
N PHE A 371 -26.99 1.19 2.33
CA PHE A 371 -27.05 0.08 3.26
C PHE A 371 -28.48 -0.27 3.67
N LYS A 372 -28.64 -1.50 4.14
CA LYS A 372 -29.86 -1.98 4.80
C LYS A 372 -29.54 -2.43 6.22
N GLN A 373 -30.47 -2.24 7.14
CA GLN A 373 -30.31 -2.75 8.50
C GLN A 373 -30.36 -4.27 8.51
N VAL A 374 -29.39 -4.91 9.18
CA VAL A 374 -29.41 -6.34 9.44
C VAL A 374 -30.29 -6.58 10.66
N LYS A 375 -31.46 -7.19 10.46
CA LYS A 375 -32.30 -7.62 11.58
C LYS A 375 -31.61 -8.81 12.28
N PRO A 376 -31.58 -8.84 13.63
CA PRO A 376 -30.99 -9.92 14.39
C PRO A 376 -31.61 -11.29 14.10
#